data_AF-A0A0D8JV53-F1
#
_entry.id   AF-A0A0D8JV53-F1
#
_cell.length_a   1.000
_cell.length_b   1.000
_cell.length_c   1.000
_cell.angle_alpha   90.00
_cell.angle_beta   90.00
_cell.angle_gamma   90.00
#
_symmetry.space_group_name_H-M   'P 1'
#
loop_
_entity.id
_entity.type
_entity.pdbx_description
1 polymer ?
#
loop_
_entity_poly.entity_id
_entity_poly.type
_entity_poly.pdbx_seq_one_letter_code
_entity_poly.pdbx_strand_id
1 'polypeptide(L)'
;MKLSILIASLASLSGALADRVDLWERPNFRGQHATYAEEGVMAVPFVFRSYSWYRTEGSTCCAGFCKGNMTVSIYCTPNSRSDFALGADRIIIRCDESRIDCKNG
;
A
#
# COMPACT_ATOMS: atom_id res chain seq x y z
N MET A 1 22.70 -37.20 -9.09
CA MET A 1 22.22 -35.80 -9.18
C MET A 1 20.69 -35.82 -9.05
N LYS A 2 20.13 -35.24 -7.99
CA LYS A 2 18.67 -35.12 -7.82
C LYS A 2 18.26 -33.71 -8.26
N LEU A 3 17.48 -33.62 -9.33
CA LEU A 3 16.83 -32.38 -9.76
C LEU A 3 15.72 -32.03 -8.76
N SER A 4 15.91 -30.96 -7.99
CA SER A 4 14.85 -30.37 -7.18
C SER A 4 14.01 -29.47 -8.09
N ILE A 5 12.82 -29.92 -8.45
CA ILE A 5 11.82 -29.13 -9.15
C ILE A 5 11.21 -28.18 -8.12
N LEU A 6 11.59 -26.92 -8.15
CA LEU A 6 10.94 -25.84 -7.41
C LEU A 6 9.58 -25.55 -8.07
N ILE A 7 8.52 -26.13 -7.52
CA ILE A 7 7.15 -25.75 -7.85
C ILE A 7 6.89 -24.41 -7.15
N ALA A 8 7.01 -23.31 -7.88
CA ALA A 8 6.53 -22.02 -7.43
C ALA A 8 4.99 -22.04 -7.53
N SER A 9 4.32 -22.23 -6.41
CA SER A 9 2.87 -22.16 -6.30
C SER A 9 2.40 -20.76 -6.74
N LEU A 10 1.79 -20.65 -7.92
CA LEU A 10 0.96 -19.50 -8.24
C LEU A 10 -0.30 -19.60 -7.36
N ALA A 11 -0.34 -18.84 -6.28
CA ALA A 11 -1.58 -18.57 -5.57
C ALA A 11 -2.47 -17.74 -6.51
N SER A 12 -3.34 -18.41 -7.25
CA SER A 12 -4.33 -17.76 -8.10
C SER A 12 -5.42 -17.13 -7.24
N LEU A 13 -5.53 -15.81 -7.41
CA LEU A 13 -6.45 -14.86 -6.79
C LEU A 13 -7.90 -15.34 -6.71
N SER A 14 -8.38 -15.52 -5.48
CA SER A 14 -9.82 -15.47 -5.18
C SER A 14 -9.99 -14.85 -3.80
N GLY A 15 -9.67 -13.57 -3.71
CA GLY A 15 -10.10 -12.69 -2.62
C GLY A 15 -10.88 -11.56 -3.25
N ALA A 16 -12.05 -11.22 -2.70
CA ALA A 16 -12.76 -10.01 -3.05
C ALA A 16 -11.80 -8.81 -3.13
N LEU A 17 -12.08 -7.84 -4.00
CA LEU A 17 -11.27 -6.67 -4.29
C LEU A 17 -11.15 -5.75 -3.06
N ALA A 18 -10.52 -6.21 -1.97
CA ALA A 18 -10.40 -5.47 -0.74
C ALA A 18 -9.58 -4.19 -0.96
N ASP A 19 -9.95 -3.17 -0.20
CA ASP A 19 -9.18 -1.94 -0.07
C ASP A 19 -7.74 -2.27 0.32
N ARG A 20 -6.77 -1.87 -0.50
CA ARG A 20 -5.36 -2.15 -0.22
C ARG A 20 -4.40 -1.15 -0.83
N VAL A 21 -3.29 -0.94 -0.15
CA VAL A 21 -2.13 -0.21 -0.64
C VAL A 21 -1.04 -1.21 -1.02
N ASP A 22 -0.62 -1.18 -2.28
CA ASP A 22 0.57 -1.88 -2.76
C ASP A 22 1.70 -0.86 -2.95
N LEU A 23 2.90 -1.19 -2.46
CA LEU A 23 4.10 -0.34 -2.50
C LEU A 23 5.25 -1.06 -3.21
N TRP A 24 6.03 -0.33 -4.01
CA TRP A 24 7.19 -0.86 -4.70
C TRP A 24 8.42 0.02 -4.47
N GLU A 25 9.55 -0.62 -4.18
CA GLU A 25 10.86 0.00 -3.94
C GLU A 25 11.30 0.93 -5.08
N ARG A 26 10.99 0.58 -6.33
CA ARG A 26 11.44 1.31 -7.52
C ARG A 26 10.27 1.95 -8.27
N PRO A 27 10.54 2.97 -9.11
CA PRO A 27 9.53 3.51 -10.01
C PRO A 27 8.94 2.44 -10.94
N ASN A 28 7.76 2.72 -11.47
CA ASN A 28 7.02 1.87 -12.41
C ASN A 28 6.69 0.48 -11.85
N PHE A 29 6.41 0.38 -10.55
CA PHE A 29 5.90 -0.82 -9.87
C PHE A 29 6.88 -2.01 -9.91
N ARG A 30 8.14 -1.76 -9.52
CA ARG A 30 9.24 -2.74 -9.59
C ARG A 30 10.01 -2.86 -8.29
N GLY A 31 10.74 -3.98 -8.16
CA GLY A 31 11.63 -4.23 -7.02
C GLY A 31 10.90 -4.87 -5.85
N GLN A 32 11.42 -4.67 -4.64
CA GLN A 32 10.76 -5.15 -3.43
C GLN A 32 9.34 -4.59 -3.32
N HIS A 33 8.42 -5.43 -2.85
CA HIS A 33 6.99 -5.14 -2.82
C HIS A 33 6.40 -5.42 -1.42
N ALA A 34 5.45 -4.58 -1.00
CA ALA A 34 4.65 -4.79 0.20
C ALA A 34 3.18 -4.44 -0.06
N THR A 35 2.27 -5.19 0.56
CA THR A 35 0.82 -4.99 0.47
C THR A 35 0.25 -4.78 1.85
N TYR A 36 -0.65 -3.82 1.98
CA TYR A 36 -1.39 -3.48 3.19
C TYR A 36 -2.88 -3.46 2.88
N ALA A 37 -3.68 -4.29 3.54
CA ALA A 37 -5.11 -4.44 3.26
C ALA A 37 -6.00 -4.33 4.51
N GLU A 38 -5.40 -4.02 5.66
CA GLU A 38 -6.11 -3.90 6.93
C GLU A 38 -6.17 -2.45 7.38
N GLU A 39 -7.28 -2.07 8.02
CA GLU A 39 -7.37 -0.78 8.70
C GLU A 39 -6.32 -0.68 9.80
N GLY A 40 -5.63 0.44 9.86
CA GLY A 40 -4.51 0.54 10.77
C GLY A 40 -3.52 1.61 10.41
N VAL A 41 -2.51 1.71 11.26
CA VAL A 41 -1.32 2.50 11.05
C VAL A 41 -0.17 1.51 10.88
N MET A 42 0.47 1.51 9.72
CA MET A 42 1.42 0.48 9.31
C MET A 42 2.75 1.12 8.94
N ALA A 43 3.83 0.69 9.60
CA ALA A 43 5.18 1.11 9.26
C ALA A 43 5.62 0.49 7.91
N VAL A 44 6.32 1.28 7.11
CA VAL A 44 6.88 0.82 5.84
C VAL A 44 8.33 0.41 6.04
N PRO A 45 8.71 -0.86 5.76
CA PRO A 45 10.05 -1.38 6.07
C PRO A 45 11.14 -0.95 5.08
N PHE A 46 10.78 -0.23 4.01
CA PHE A 46 11.71 0.25 2.98
C PHE A 46 11.22 1.56 2.35
N VAL A 47 12.13 2.25 1.65
CA VAL A 47 11.76 3.44 0.86
C VAL A 47 11.13 2.99 -0.45
N PHE A 48 9.83 3.22 -0.63
CA PHE A 48 9.14 2.95 -1.89
C PHE A 48 9.16 4.17 -2.82
N ARG A 49 9.09 3.91 -4.12
CA ARG A 49 9.13 4.90 -5.21
C ARG A 49 7.94 4.81 -6.16
N SER A 50 7.07 3.82 -5.99
CA SER A 50 5.77 3.78 -6.64
C SER A 50 4.75 3.06 -5.76
N TYR A 51 3.47 3.37 -5.93
CA TYR A 51 2.39 2.77 -5.15
C TYR A 51 1.09 2.68 -5.94
N SER A 52 0.19 1.83 -5.47
CA SER A 52 -1.19 1.76 -5.91
C SER A 52 -2.11 1.58 -4.72
N TRP A 53 -3.03 2.53 -4.54
CA TRP A 53 -4.18 2.43 -3.67
C TRP A 53 -5.36 1.89 -4.48
N TYR A 54 -5.74 0.66 -4.19
CA TYR A 54 -6.94 0.03 -4.69
C TYR A 54 -8.05 0.25 -3.67
N ARG A 55 -9.20 0.74 -4.16
CA ARG A 55 -10.38 0.91 -3.33
C ARG A 55 -11.57 0.20 -3.95
N THR A 56 -12.29 -0.58 -3.17
CA THR A 56 -13.52 -1.24 -3.58
C THR A 56 -14.58 -0.19 -3.90
N GLU A 57 -15.39 -0.42 -4.94
CA GLU A 57 -16.54 0.44 -5.21
C GLU A 57 -17.51 0.41 -4.02
N GLY A 58 -17.96 1.60 -3.58
CA GLY A 58 -18.83 1.76 -2.42
C GLY A 58 -18.12 1.72 -1.05
N SER A 59 -16.82 1.42 -0.99
CA SER A 59 -16.04 1.48 0.25
C SER A 59 -15.97 2.91 0.80
N THR A 60 -15.96 3.09 2.11
CA THR A 60 -15.71 4.39 2.77
C THR A 60 -14.23 4.62 3.08
N CYS A 61 -13.35 3.70 2.70
CA CYS A 61 -11.95 3.74 3.09
C CYS A 61 -11.12 4.77 2.34
N CYS A 62 -10.15 5.32 3.06
CA CYS A 62 -9.12 6.19 2.53
C CYS A 62 -7.73 5.67 2.93
N ALA A 63 -6.75 5.92 2.06
CA ALA A 63 -5.33 5.66 2.34
C ALA A 63 -4.58 6.98 2.55
N GLY A 64 -3.81 7.07 3.62
CA GLY A 64 -2.89 8.17 3.91
C GLY A 64 -1.45 7.72 3.88
N PHE A 65 -0.59 8.59 3.38
CA PHE A 65 0.85 8.39 3.28
C PHE A 65 1.52 9.44 4.17
N CYS A 66 2.25 8.98 5.17
CA CYS A 66 2.90 9.82 6.17
C CYS A 66 4.41 9.78 6.05
N LYS A 67 5.08 10.90 6.35
CA LYS A 67 6.52 10.96 6.53
C LYS A 67 6.81 11.66 7.86
N GLY A 68 7.15 10.89 8.88
CA GLY A 68 7.09 11.34 10.27
C GLY A 68 5.70 11.90 10.60
N ASN A 69 5.66 13.13 11.11
CA ASN A 69 4.42 13.81 11.50
C ASN A 69 3.73 14.55 10.34
N MET A 70 4.24 14.44 9.11
CA MET A 70 3.69 15.13 7.95
C MET A 70 2.82 14.21 7.10
N THR A 71 1.63 14.68 6.76
CA THR A 71 0.79 14.07 5.74
C THR A 71 1.32 14.41 4.35
N VAL A 72 1.80 13.42 3.62
CA VAL A 72 2.29 13.58 2.25
C VAL A 72 1.13 13.57 1.27
N SER A 73 0.18 12.67 1.45
CA SER A 73 -1.02 12.56 0.62
C SER A 73 -2.11 11.73 1.30
N ILE A 74 -3.37 12.00 0.94
CA ILE A 74 -4.53 11.21 1.35
C ILE A 74 -5.38 10.95 0.09
N TYR A 75 -5.86 9.72 -0.08
CA TYR A 75 -6.70 9.31 -1.20
C TYR A 75 -7.91 8.51 -0.71
N CYS A 76 -9.10 9.05 -0.98
CA CYS A 76 -10.39 8.36 -0.76
C CYS A 76 -10.99 7.84 -2.08
N THR A 77 -10.23 7.88 -3.16
CA THR A 77 -10.54 7.26 -4.45
C THR A 77 -9.34 6.46 -4.90
N PRO A 78 -9.50 5.41 -5.74
CA PRO A 78 -8.38 4.66 -6.26
C PRO A 78 -7.32 5.60 -6.87
N ASN A 79 -6.05 5.38 -6.53
CA ASN A 79 -4.96 6.21 -7.02
C ASN A 79 -3.69 5.39 -7.16
N SER A 80 -2.95 5.59 -8.24
CA SER A 80 -1.63 5.00 -8.40
C SER A 80 -0.63 6.07 -8.87
N ARG A 81 0.62 5.92 -8.44
CA ARG A 81 1.73 6.72 -8.93
C ARG A 81 2.91 5.83 -9.24
N SER A 82 3.35 5.89 -10.49
CA SER A 82 4.54 5.20 -10.99
C SER A 82 5.85 5.87 -10.58
N ASP A 83 5.81 7.14 -10.13
CA ASP A 83 6.98 7.86 -9.62
C ASP A 83 6.59 8.73 -8.41
N PHE A 84 7.00 8.29 -7.23
CA PHE A 84 6.70 8.92 -5.94
C PHE A 84 8.01 9.30 -5.22
N ALA A 85 8.53 10.47 -5.54
CA ALA A 85 9.84 10.93 -5.08
C ALA A 85 9.93 11.21 -3.57
N LEU A 86 8.83 11.62 -2.93
CA LEU A 86 8.83 12.01 -1.51
C LEU A 86 9.01 10.81 -0.56
N GLY A 87 8.52 9.64 -0.96
CA GLY A 87 8.38 8.45 -0.11
C GLY A 87 7.40 8.67 1.05
N ALA A 88 7.14 7.61 1.80
CA ALA A 88 6.44 7.64 3.08
C ALA A 88 7.05 6.57 3.99
N ASP A 89 7.11 6.81 5.30
CA ASP A 89 7.56 5.83 6.29
C ASP A 89 6.39 5.08 6.93
N ARG A 90 5.16 5.54 6.68
CA ARG A 90 3.96 4.96 7.27
C ARG A 90 2.74 5.12 6.37
N ILE A 91 1.91 4.10 6.35
CA ILE A 91 0.62 4.05 5.66
C ILE A 91 -0.50 3.99 6.70
N ILE A 92 -1.56 4.73 6.45
CA ILE A 92 -2.78 4.69 7.27
C ILE A 92 -3.94 4.27 6.37
N ILE A 93 -4.66 3.21 6.74
CA ILE A 93 -5.94 2.83 6.12
C ILE A 93 -7.03 2.99 7.18
N ARG A 94 -8.09 3.73 6.85
CA ARG A 94 -9.24 4.00 7.71
C ARG A 94 -10.52 4.00 6.89
N CYS A 95 -11.57 3.39 7.41
CA CYS A 95 -12.85 3.17 6.73
C CYS A 95 -14.03 3.95 7.32
N ASP A 96 -13.72 4.98 8.10
CA ASP A 96 -14.67 5.90 8.70
C ASP A 96 -14.36 7.34 8.26
N GLU A 97 -15.28 8.28 8.51
CA GLU A 97 -15.06 9.71 8.25
C GLU A 97 -13.98 10.34 9.15
N SER A 98 -13.24 9.54 9.91
CA SER A 98 -12.13 9.98 10.73
C SER A 98 -11.07 10.63 9.87
N ARG A 99 -10.57 11.80 10.31
CA ARG A 99 -9.42 12.42 9.67
C ARG A 99 -8.20 11.50 9.79
N ILE A 100 -7.67 11.09 8.64
CA ILE A 100 -6.32 10.54 8.59
C ILE A 100 -5.35 11.65 9.00
N ASP A 101 -4.66 11.44 10.12
CA ASP A 101 -3.67 12.37 10.68
C ASP A 101 -2.36 11.63 10.99
N CYS A 102 -1.26 12.17 10.48
CA CYS A 102 0.09 11.65 10.71
C CYS A 102 0.70 12.10 12.04
N LYS A 103 0.02 12.94 12.83
CA LYS A 103 0.57 13.48 14.09
C LYS A 103 0.56 12.51 15.28
N ASN A 104 -0.19 11.42 15.25
CA ASN A 104 -0.41 10.54 16.41
C ASN A 104 -0.30 9.02 16.10
N GLY A 105 0.47 8.63 15.09
CA GLY A 105 0.70 7.22 14.77
C GLY A 105 1.92 6.63 15.47
#